data_AF-A0A1G7EM40-F1
#
_entry.id   AF-A0A1G7EM40-F1
#
_cell.length_a   1.000
_cell.length_b   1.000
_cell.length_c   1.000
_cell.angle_alpha   90.00
_cell.angle_beta   90.00
_cell.angle_gamma   90.00
#
_symmetry.space_group_name_H-M   'P 1'
#
loop_
_entity.id
_entity.type
_entity.pdbx_description
1 polymer ?
#
loop_
_entity_poly.entity_id
_entity_poly.type
_entity_poly.pdbx_seq_one_letter_code
_entity_poly.pdbx_strand_id
1 'polypeptide(L)'
;MAASQLGGQQLGNPKNAFGAENRNRLIEEYFDRQSVSELRTHEAWKHVYRLLLWPDPTTGLAHCYESDKCQPGKNWYSRSLAFHSWLSAALGSTPLELPNEIDWLFRRAASDLAADVERRTPRLLEAAKRQMAPYSHQKFPIAGEDPKVISIVTQALEQYISESISEESWRLLTLNLRQYYSLENKRKNLVGEGFEDVLAHVARRTCENPALNVDARQVLHDLPGFNRQRRGEKPNKVDLVVMGRKTRTLVTAKWSIRADREKQFTTDFDDYVAAESDGRPFQYVLITNEFDPARLMRACEKLVSNNYLFNNVIHINTDALVATYGNAPEASAARVVKHISNGRLVSLSRWLQSL
;
A
#
# COMPACT_ATOMS: atom_id res chain seq x y z
N MET A 1 30.83 0.45 32.49
CA MET A 1 31.05 -0.48 31.36
C MET A 1 29.76 -0.57 30.58
N ALA A 2 29.73 0.12 29.43
CA ALA A 2 28.54 0.26 28.59
C ALA A 2 28.44 -0.93 27.63
N ALA A 3 27.32 -1.65 27.68
CA ALA A 3 26.99 -2.69 26.71
C ALA A 3 26.54 -2.02 25.41
N SER A 4 27.31 -2.23 24.34
CA SER A 4 27.01 -1.71 23.01
C SER A 4 25.83 -2.44 22.39
N GLN A 5 24.81 -1.67 22.00
CA GLN A 5 23.79 -2.07 21.06
C GLN A 5 24.42 -2.33 19.69
N LEU A 6 24.79 -3.58 19.40
CA LEU A 6 25.10 -4.02 18.03
C LEU A 6 23.79 -4.39 17.34
N GLY A 7 23.07 -3.35 16.89
CA GLY A 7 22.01 -3.51 15.90
C GLY A 7 22.64 -3.94 14.58
N GLY A 8 22.19 -5.05 14.01
CA GLY A 8 22.65 -5.53 12.70
C GLY A 8 22.54 -4.41 11.66
N GLN A 9 23.68 -3.99 11.12
CA GLN A 9 23.73 -3.03 10.02
C GLN A 9 23.14 -3.71 8.78
N GLN A 10 21.90 -3.36 8.44
CA GLN A 10 21.29 -3.72 7.17
C GLN A 10 22.08 -3.06 6.02
N LEU A 11 22.26 -3.80 4.93
CA LEU A 11 23.05 -3.43 3.74
C LEU A 11 22.53 -2.20 2.97
N GLY A 12 21.48 -1.54 3.45
CA GLY A 12 20.99 -0.22 3.04
C GLY A 12 20.14 0.31 4.18
N ASN A 13 19.80 1.60 4.20
CA ASN A 13 18.80 2.10 5.15
C ASN A 13 17.42 1.97 4.50
N PRO A 14 16.64 0.90 4.77
CA PRO A 14 15.37 0.70 4.10
C PRO A 14 14.36 1.78 4.50
N LYS A 15 14.59 2.47 5.64
CA LYS A 15 13.78 3.61 6.06
C LYS A 15 13.88 4.79 5.10
N ASN A 16 15.00 4.94 4.38
CA ASN A 16 15.15 6.05 3.43
C ASN A 16 14.48 5.72 2.10
N ALA A 17 14.66 4.50 1.57
CA ALA A 17 14.08 4.11 0.28
C ALA A 17 12.55 3.97 0.30
N PHE A 18 11.97 3.49 1.42
CA PHE A 18 10.52 3.37 1.59
C PHE A 18 9.93 4.48 2.48
N GLY A 19 10.74 5.48 2.85
CA GLY A 19 10.33 6.59 3.70
C GLY A 19 9.46 7.62 2.97
N ALA A 20 8.76 8.46 3.73
CA ALA A 20 7.81 9.44 3.20
C ALA A 20 8.41 10.37 2.13
N GLU A 21 9.64 10.84 2.35
CA GLU A 21 10.33 11.72 1.39
C GLU A 21 10.53 11.03 0.03
N ASN A 22 11.08 9.81 0.01
CA ASN A 22 11.29 9.09 -1.24
C ASN A 22 9.97 8.68 -1.89
N ARG A 23 8.96 8.29 -1.10
CA ARG A 23 7.62 7.98 -1.65
C ARG A 23 7.01 9.19 -2.34
N ASN A 24 7.03 10.37 -1.72
CA ASN A 24 6.48 11.57 -2.33
C ASN A 24 7.22 11.93 -3.62
N ARG A 25 8.56 11.89 -3.61
CA ARG A 25 9.38 12.09 -4.82
C ARG A 25 8.99 11.13 -5.95
N LEU A 26 8.83 9.85 -5.64
CA LEU A 26 8.45 8.82 -6.62
C LEU A 26 7.02 9.03 -7.13
N ILE A 27 6.07 9.41 -6.26
CA ILE A 27 4.70 9.70 -6.67
C ILE A 27 4.66 10.94 -7.58
N GLU A 28 5.45 11.97 -7.29
CA GLU A 28 5.63 13.14 -8.17
C GLU A 28 6.20 12.72 -9.52
N GLU A 29 7.29 11.94 -9.53
CA GLU A 29 7.90 11.40 -10.75
C GLU A 29 6.89 10.60 -11.61
N TYR A 30 6.00 9.84 -10.98
CA TYR A 30 4.94 9.12 -11.67
C TYR A 30 3.94 10.09 -12.34
N PHE A 31 3.49 11.11 -11.61
CA PHE A 31 2.49 12.06 -12.10
C PHE A 31 3.04 13.03 -13.15
N ASP A 32 4.31 13.40 -13.06
CA ASP A 32 4.99 14.26 -14.06
C ASP A 32 5.06 13.60 -15.45
N ARG A 33 4.90 12.27 -15.51
CA ARG A 33 4.86 11.50 -16.76
C ARG A 33 3.44 11.33 -17.32
N GLN A 34 2.41 11.73 -16.59
CA GLN A 34 1.02 11.58 -17.06
C GLN A 34 0.62 12.80 -17.89
N SER A 35 -0.20 12.58 -18.91
CA SER A 35 -0.80 13.65 -19.68
C SER A 35 -1.94 14.33 -18.89
N VAL A 36 -2.21 15.61 -19.20
CA VAL A 36 -3.33 16.34 -18.58
C VAL A 36 -4.67 15.63 -18.80
N SER A 37 -4.86 14.95 -19.94
CA SER A 37 -6.04 14.15 -20.22
C SER A 37 -6.23 12.96 -19.29
N GLU A 38 -5.15 12.40 -18.74
CA GLU A 38 -5.18 11.28 -17.80
C GLU A 38 -5.45 11.75 -16.37
N LEU A 39 -5.20 13.02 -16.04
CA LEU A 39 -5.43 13.61 -14.72
C LEU A 39 -6.89 14.04 -14.50
N ARG A 40 -7.84 13.18 -14.89
CA ARG A 40 -9.28 13.42 -14.72
C ARG A 40 -9.84 12.59 -13.58
N THR A 41 -10.89 13.09 -12.94
CA THR A 41 -11.49 12.42 -11.77
C THR A 41 -11.97 10.99 -12.03
N HIS A 42 -12.46 10.71 -13.24
CA HIS A 42 -12.90 9.35 -13.62
C HIS A 42 -11.75 8.34 -13.78
N GLU A 43 -10.51 8.82 -13.96
CA GLU A 43 -9.30 8.01 -14.09
C GLU A 43 -8.54 7.86 -12.77
N ALA A 44 -8.93 8.60 -11.72
CA ALA A 44 -8.27 8.65 -10.41
C ALA A 44 -7.93 7.27 -9.82
N TRP A 45 -8.84 6.31 -9.93
CA TRP A 45 -8.65 4.96 -9.41
C TRP A 45 -7.53 4.19 -10.13
N LYS A 46 -7.29 4.46 -11.42
CA LYS A 46 -6.23 3.81 -12.20
C LYS A 46 -4.86 4.16 -11.64
N HIS A 47 -4.66 5.41 -11.25
CA HIS A 47 -3.41 5.85 -10.63
C HIS A 47 -3.17 5.15 -9.29
N VAL A 48 -4.21 4.98 -8.46
CA VAL A 48 -4.10 4.21 -7.21
C VAL A 48 -3.67 2.77 -7.48
N TYR A 49 -4.30 2.09 -8.44
CA TYR A 49 -3.95 0.71 -8.77
C TYR A 49 -2.56 0.58 -9.41
N ARG A 50 -2.20 1.44 -10.38
CA ARG A 50 -0.86 1.44 -11.00
C ARG A 50 0.24 1.64 -9.96
N LEU A 51 0.04 2.53 -8.99
CA LEU A 51 1.03 2.84 -7.96
C LEU A 51 1.14 1.76 -6.88
N LEU A 52 0.02 1.21 -6.40
CA LEU A 52 -0.03 0.45 -5.13
C LEU A 52 -0.51 -0.99 -5.24
N LEU A 53 -1.32 -1.35 -6.24
CA LEU A 53 -1.76 -2.73 -6.40
C LEU A 53 -0.57 -3.59 -6.83
N TRP A 54 -0.50 -4.86 -6.41
CA TRP A 54 0.63 -5.72 -6.72
C TRP A 54 0.18 -7.08 -7.26
N PRO A 55 1.02 -7.76 -8.05
CA PRO A 55 0.82 -9.16 -8.37
C PRO A 55 1.10 -10.01 -7.13
N ASP A 56 0.16 -10.88 -6.78
CA ASP A 56 0.32 -11.85 -5.71
C ASP A 56 1.35 -12.92 -6.12
N PRO A 57 2.49 -13.05 -5.42
CA PRO A 57 3.56 -13.95 -5.84
C PRO A 57 3.18 -15.44 -5.79
N THR A 58 2.09 -15.78 -5.08
CA THR A 58 1.62 -17.17 -4.96
C THR A 58 0.69 -17.59 -6.09
N THR A 59 0.02 -16.64 -6.74
CA THR A 59 -0.95 -16.92 -7.81
C THR A 59 -0.57 -16.32 -9.16
N GLY A 60 0.33 -15.33 -9.17
CA GLY A 60 0.64 -14.50 -10.34
C GLY A 60 -0.45 -13.49 -10.71
N LEU A 61 -1.58 -13.47 -10.00
CA LEU A 61 -2.74 -12.61 -10.28
C LEU A 61 -2.67 -11.29 -9.52
N ALA A 62 -3.50 -10.32 -9.89
CA ALA A 62 -3.57 -9.06 -9.16
C ALA A 62 -4.18 -9.30 -7.77
N HIS A 63 -3.52 -8.79 -6.73
CA HIS A 63 -3.92 -9.07 -5.35
C HIS A 63 -5.22 -8.35 -4.97
N CYS A 64 -6.29 -9.10 -4.69
CA CYS A 64 -7.57 -8.56 -4.21
C CYS A 64 -7.96 -9.02 -2.81
N TYR A 65 -7.38 -10.13 -2.31
CA TYR A 65 -7.73 -10.70 -1.00
C TYR A 65 -6.58 -11.54 -0.45
N GLU A 66 -6.73 -12.07 0.77
CA GLU A 66 -5.72 -12.87 1.46
C GLU A 66 -5.20 -14.01 0.57
N SER A 67 -3.87 -14.04 0.37
CA SER A 67 -3.21 -14.90 -0.63
C SER A 67 -3.54 -16.38 -0.46
N ASP A 68 -3.62 -16.87 0.79
CA ASP A 68 -3.95 -18.26 1.10
C ASP A 68 -5.39 -18.64 0.71
N LYS A 69 -6.29 -17.65 0.61
CA LYS A 69 -7.66 -17.85 0.16
C LYS A 69 -7.79 -17.78 -1.35
N CYS A 70 -6.85 -17.12 -2.03
CA CYS A 70 -6.87 -16.91 -3.47
C CYS A 70 -6.16 -18.02 -4.27
N GLN A 71 -5.62 -19.07 -3.63
CA GLN A 71 -4.92 -20.14 -4.34
C GLN A 71 -5.85 -21.04 -5.18
N PRO A 72 -5.35 -21.68 -6.25
CA PRO A 72 -6.12 -22.67 -7.01
C PRO A 72 -6.81 -23.71 -6.10
N GLY A 73 -8.09 -24.00 -6.39
CA GLY A 73 -8.93 -24.89 -5.59
C GLY A 73 -9.56 -24.24 -4.34
N LYS A 74 -9.29 -22.97 -4.06
CA LYS A 74 -9.96 -22.19 -3.00
C LYS A 74 -11.10 -21.34 -3.56
N ASN A 75 -12.04 -20.99 -2.69
CA ASN A 75 -13.27 -20.27 -3.05
C ASN A 75 -13.04 -18.89 -3.65
N TRP A 76 -11.90 -18.24 -3.39
CA TRP A 76 -11.60 -16.92 -3.92
C TRP A 76 -10.80 -16.92 -5.23
N TYR A 77 -10.28 -18.05 -5.69
CA TYR A 77 -9.43 -18.06 -6.88
C TYR A 77 -10.16 -17.60 -8.16
N SER A 78 -11.40 -18.06 -8.36
CA SER A 78 -12.23 -17.60 -9.49
C SER A 78 -12.53 -16.10 -9.44
N ARG A 79 -12.68 -15.55 -8.23
CA ARG A 79 -12.87 -14.11 -8.00
C ARG A 79 -11.59 -13.34 -8.32
N SER A 80 -10.43 -13.84 -7.91
CA SER A 80 -9.12 -13.25 -8.27
C SER A 80 -8.89 -13.26 -9.78
N LEU A 81 -9.28 -14.33 -10.48
CA LEU A 81 -9.23 -14.40 -11.95
C LEU A 81 -10.14 -13.36 -12.60
N ALA A 82 -11.38 -13.23 -12.12
CA ALA A 82 -12.34 -12.25 -12.62
C ALA A 82 -11.83 -10.82 -12.42
N PHE A 83 -11.31 -10.51 -11.23
CA PHE A 83 -10.69 -9.22 -10.93
C PHE A 83 -9.50 -8.91 -11.85
N HIS A 84 -8.57 -9.85 -11.97
CA HIS A 84 -7.36 -9.67 -12.77
C HIS A 84 -7.71 -9.49 -14.26
N SER A 85 -8.66 -10.27 -14.79
CA SER A 85 -9.16 -10.12 -16.15
C SER A 85 -9.79 -8.74 -16.37
N TRP A 86 -10.73 -8.33 -15.50
CA TRP A 86 -11.36 -7.02 -15.57
C TRP A 86 -10.33 -5.89 -15.50
N LEU A 87 -9.37 -5.98 -14.58
CA LEU A 87 -8.38 -4.94 -14.37
C LEU A 87 -7.45 -4.79 -15.58
N SER A 88 -7.02 -5.90 -16.17
CA SER A 88 -6.20 -5.87 -17.39
C SER A 88 -6.92 -5.11 -18.51
N ALA A 89 -8.18 -5.45 -18.79
CA ALA A 89 -8.98 -4.75 -19.78
C ALA A 89 -9.20 -3.27 -19.43
N ALA A 90 -9.50 -2.96 -18.16
CA ALA A 90 -9.78 -1.60 -17.72
C ALA A 90 -8.54 -0.67 -17.73
N LEU A 91 -7.34 -1.24 -17.63
CA LEU A 91 -6.07 -0.52 -17.79
C LEU A 91 -5.53 -0.55 -19.24
N GLY A 92 -6.23 -1.20 -20.17
CA GLY A 92 -5.79 -1.32 -21.56
C GLY A 92 -4.57 -2.24 -21.74
N SER A 93 -4.41 -3.23 -20.85
CA SER A 93 -3.30 -4.19 -20.82
C SER A 93 -3.82 -5.62 -21.05
N THR A 94 -2.92 -6.57 -21.25
CA THR A 94 -3.26 -8.00 -21.25
C THR A 94 -3.11 -8.59 -19.84
N PRO A 95 -3.79 -9.71 -19.52
CA PRO A 95 -3.58 -10.41 -18.25
C PRO A 95 -2.10 -10.73 -17.98
N LEU A 96 -1.36 -11.11 -19.02
CA LEU A 96 0.07 -11.44 -18.91
C LEU A 96 0.93 -10.21 -18.59
N GLU A 97 0.58 -9.05 -19.14
CA GLU A 97 1.36 -7.81 -18.99
C GLU A 97 0.96 -6.99 -17.77
N LEU A 98 -0.23 -7.22 -17.20
CA LEU A 98 -0.75 -6.47 -16.06
C LEU A 98 0.24 -6.33 -14.88
N PRO A 99 1.05 -7.35 -14.49
CA PRO A 99 2.07 -7.19 -13.46
C PRO A 99 3.09 -6.06 -13.73
N ASN A 100 3.32 -5.71 -15.00
CA ASN A 100 4.21 -4.61 -15.39
C ASN A 100 3.54 -3.24 -15.30
N GLU A 101 2.22 -3.18 -15.30
CA GLU A 101 1.41 -1.95 -15.24
C GLU A 101 1.11 -1.51 -13.80
N ILE A 102 1.15 -2.45 -12.85
CA ILE A 102 0.88 -2.19 -11.44
C ILE A 102 2.15 -2.22 -10.60
N ASP A 103 2.04 -2.00 -9.30
CA ASP A 103 3.14 -2.08 -8.34
C ASP A 103 4.28 -1.08 -8.58
N TRP A 104 3.98 0.02 -9.26
CA TRP A 104 5.01 0.95 -9.74
C TRP A 104 5.81 1.53 -8.58
N LEU A 105 5.14 1.95 -7.49
CA LEU A 105 5.80 2.62 -6.36
C LEU A 105 6.77 1.68 -5.65
N PHE A 106 6.37 0.41 -5.43
CA PHE A 106 7.24 -0.57 -4.78
C PHE A 106 8.44 -0.91 -5.66
N ARG A 107 8.22 -1.18 -6.96
CA ARG A 107 9.31 -1.51 -7.89
C ARG A 107 10.35 -0.41 -7.97
N ARG A 108 9.92 0.86 -7.98
CA ARG A 108 10.85 2.01 -7.98
C ARG A 108 11.57 2.17 -6.64
N ALA A 109 10.88 2.08 -5.51
CA ALA A 109 11.52 2.12 -4.19
C ALA A 109 12.51 0.96 -3.97
N ALA A 110 12.19 -0.24 -4.47
CA ALA A 110 13.08 -1.39 -4.45
C ALA A 110 14.32 -1.16 -5.33
N SER A 111 14.15 -0.57 -6.53
CA SER A 111 15.25 -0.17 -7.40
C SER A 111 16.17 0.87 -6.76
N ASP A 112 15.61 1.90 -6.10
CA ASP A 112 16.39 2.90 -5.37
C ASP A 112 17.19 2.27 -4.23
N LEU A 113 16.58 1.33 -3.50
CA LEU A 113 17.29 0.61 -2.44
C LEU A 113 18.41 -0.24 -3.03
N ALA A 114 18.16 -1.00 -4.10
CA ALA A 114 19.18 -1.81 -4.76
C ALA A 114 20.39 -0.95 -5.16
N ALA A 115 20.15 0.21 -5.78
CA ALA A 115 21.20 1.16 -6.14
C ALA A 115 21.94 1.77 -4.91
N ASP A 116 21.25 2.01 -3.79
CA ASP A 116 21.89 2.44 -2.53
C ASP A 116 22.77 1.32 -1.94
N VAL A 117 22.30 0.06 -1.99
CA VAL A 117 23.07 -1.10 -1.52
C VAL A 117 24.31 -1.31 -2.38
N GLU A 118 24.19 -1.33 -3.71
CA GLU A 118 25.32 -1.46 -4.62
C GLU A 118 26.41 -0.41 -4.35
N ARG A 119 26.02 0.86 -4.14
CA ARG A 119 26.96 1.94 -3.81
C ARG A 119 27.66 1.75 -2.46
N ARG A 120 27.04 1.06 -1.49
CA ARG A 120 27.58 0.88 -0.13
C ARG A 120 28.34 -0.43 0.05
N THR A 121 28.02 -1.46 -0.73
CA THR A 121 28.59 -2.80 -0.62
C THR A 121 30.12 -2.80 -0.59
N PRO A 122 30.87 -2.08 -1.45
CA PRO A 122 32.33 -2.06 -1.40
C PRO A 122 32.87 -1.56 -0.05
N ARG A 123 32.26 -0.49 0.50
CA ARG A 123 32.68 0.08 1.79
C ARG A 123 32.39 -0.87 2.95
N LEU A 124 31.26 -1.55 2.91
CA LEU A 124 30.87 -2.54 3.92
C LEU A 124 31.76 -3.79 3.87
N LEU A 125 32.10 -4.27 2.67
CA LEU A 125 33.02 -5.39 2.50
C LEU A 125 34.42 -5.04 3.03
N GLU A 126 34.93 -3.83 2.76
CA GLU A 126 36.21 -3.38 3.32
C GLU A 126 36.18 -3.22 4.84
N ALA A 127 35.08 -2.68 5.39
CA ALA A 127 34.90 -2.61 6.84
C ALA A 127 34.86 -4.01 7.47
N ALA A 128 34.12 -4.95 6.87
CA ALA A 128 34.04 -6.33 7.32
C ALA A 128 35.42 -7.00 7.28
N LYS A 129 36.19 -6.86 6.19
CA LYS A 129 37.57 -7.36 6.10
C LYS A 129 38.44 -6.83 7.24
N ARG A 130 38.40 -5.53 7.51
CA ARG A 130 39.16 -4.90 8.62
C ARG A 130 38.75 -5.46 9.98
N GLN A 131 37.46 -5.64 10.21
CA GLN A 131 36.92 -6.17 11.46
C GLN A 131 37.21 -7.67 11.64
N MET A 132 37.30 -8.43 10.55
CA MET A 132 37.63 -9.85 10.55
C MET A 132 39.14 -10.12 10.64
N ALA A 133 40.00 -9.15 10.30
CA ALA A 133 41.45 -9.31 10.29
C ALA A 133 42.04 -9.88 11.61
N PRO A 134 41.59 -9.44 12.82
CA PRO A 134 42.07 -10.01 14.09
C PRO A 134 41.74 -11.49 14.27
N TYR A 135 40.76 -12.01 13.53
CA TYR A 135 40.28 -13.38 13.64
C TYR A 135 40.56 -14.24 12.41
N SER A 136 41.53 -13.83 11.57
CA SER A 136 41.91 -14.52 10.34
C SER A 136 42.28 -16.00 10.49
N HIS A 137 42.64 -16.44 11.70
CA HIS A 137 42.92 -17.84 12.02
C HIS A 137 41.65 -18.70 12.23
N GLN A 138 40.46 -18.10 12.25
CA GLN A 138 39.18 -18.78 12.46
C GLN A 138 38.35 -18.71 11.16
N LYS A 139 37.62 -19.78 10.85
CA LYS A 139 36.69 -19.81 9.71
C LYS A 139 35.35 -19.18 10.12
N PHE A 140 35.11 -17.95 9.69
CA PHE A 140 33.82 -17.30 9.84
C PHE A 140 32.97 -17.44 8.58
N PRO A 141 31.64 -17.52 8.71
CA PRO A 141 30.74 -17.49 7.56
C PRO A 141 30.84 -16.14 6.84
N ILE A 142 30.82 -16.17 5.51
CA ILE A 142 30.85 -14.96 4.68
C ILE A 142 29.40 -14.52 4.41
N ALA A 143 29.13 -13.23 4.54
CA ALA A 143 27.82 -12.69 4.21
C ALA A 143 27.48 -12.97 2.73
N GLY A 144 26.30 -13.55 2.49
CA GLY A 144 25.86 -13.96 1.15
C GLY A 144 26.12 -15.44 0.82
N GLU A 145 26.77 -16.20 1.69
CA GLU A 145 26.78 -17.67 1.57
C GLU A 145 25.46 -18.26 2.07
N ASP A 146 24.72 -18.88 1.15
CA ASP A 146 23.54 -19.69 1.46
C ASP A 146 23.56 -20.96 0.60
N PRO A 147 24.14 -22.06 1.10
CA PRO A 147 24.22 -23.31 0.36
C PRO A 147 22.85 -23.83 -0.09
N LYS A 148 21.78 -23.50 0.65
CA LYS A 148 20.43 -23.92 0.29
C LYS A 148 19.89 -23.14 -0.91
N VAL A 149 20.11 -21.82 -0.96
CA VAL A 149 19.73 -21.02 -2.14
C VAL A 149 20.54 -21.46 -3.36
N ILE A 150 21.85 -21.63 -3.21
CA ILE A 150 22.73 -22.07 -4.30
C ILE A 150 22.25 -23.43 -4.84
N SER A 151 22.03 -24.42 -3.97
CA SER A 151 21.55 -25.74 -4.41
C SER A 151 20.19 -25.69 -5.13
N ILE A 152 19.24 -24.88 -4.66
CA ILE A 152 17.93 -24.72 -5.31
C ILE A 152 18.10 -24.13 -6.72
N VAL A 153 18.89 -23.07 -6.86
CA VAL A 153 19.09 -22.40 -8.16
C VAL A 153 19.88 -23.30 -9.11
N THR A 154 20.96 -23.92 -8.64
CA THR A 154 21.74 -24.88 -9.44
C THR A 154 20.84 -25.99 -9.94
N GLN A 155 20.07 -26.65 -9.07
CA GLN A 155 19.17 -27.74 -9.47
C GLN A 155 18.14 -27.30 -10.52
N ALA A 156 17.65 -26.06 -10.44
CA ALA A 156 16.69 -25.52 -11.40
C ALA A 156 17.31 -25.16 -12.76
N LEU A 157 18.61 -24.81 -12.80
CA LEU A 157 19.28 -24.26 -13.98
C LEU A 157 20.37 -25.15 -14.58
N GLU A 158 20.72 -26.27 -13.94
CA GLU A 158 21.83 -27.16 -14.34
C GLU A 158 21.74 -27.64 -15.80
N GLN A 159 20.52 -27.82 -16.31
CA GLN A 159 20.28 -28.24 -17.71
C GLN A 159 20.42 -27.11 -18.73
N TYR A 160 20.40 -25.85 -18.28
CA TYR A 160 20.40 -24.65 -19.11
C TYR A 160 21.72 -23.88 -19.05
N ILE A 161 22.59 -24.24 -18.11
CA ILE A 161 23.87 -23.57 -17.90
C ILE A 161 25.00 -24.51 -18.32
N SER A 162 25.76 -24.12 -19.34
CA SER A 162 26.90 -24.89 -19.85
C SER A 162 28.19 -24.68 -19.07
N GLU A 163 28.29 -23.63 -18.25
CA GLU A 163 29.50 -23.23 -17.53
C GLU A 163 29.26 -23.12 -16.01
N SER A 164 30.25 -23.52 -15.21
CA SER A 164 30.16 -23.37 -13.76
C SER A 164 30.13 -21.89 -13.35
N ILE A 165 29.07 -21.45 -12.70
CA ILE A 165 28.97 -20.10 -12.13
C ILE A 165 30.03 -19.92 -11.02
N SER A 166 30.74 -18.79 -11.03
CA SER A 166 31.78 -18.49 -10.04
C SER A 166 31.23 -18.30 -8.61
N GLU A 167 32.05 -18.57 -7.58
CA GLU A 167 31.65 -18.37 -6.17
C GLU A 167 31.21 -16.92 -5.88
N GLU A 168 31.88 -15.95 -6.50
CA GLU A 168 31.50 -14.54 -6.38
C GLU A 168 30.10 -14.26 -6.94
N SER A 169 29.79 -14.85 -8.10
CA SER A 169 28.47 -14.71 -8.73
C SER A 169 27.37 -15.38 -7.90
N TRP A 170 27.65 -16.56 -7.32
CA TRP A 170 26.73 -17.22 -6.40
C TRP A 170 26.45 -16.41 -5.15
N ARG A 171 27.49 -15.79 -4.59
CA ARG A 171 27.37 -14.90 -3.43
C ARG A 171 26.52 -13.67 -3.76
N LEU A 172 26.75 -13.04 -4.91
CA LEU A 172 25.95 -11.89 -5.37
C LEU A 172 24.50 -12.27 -5.60
N LEU A 173 24.22 -13.39 -6.27
CA LEU A 173 22.86 -13.87 -6.49
C LEU A 173 22.12 -14.12 -5.17
N THR A 174 22.77 -14.84 -4.25
CA THR A 174 22.20 -15.15 -2.94
C THR A 174 21.91 -13.88 -2.14
N LEU A 175 22.82 -12.90 -2.18
CA LEU A 175 22.63 -11.61 -1.55
C LEU A 175 21.40 -10.89 -2.14
N ASN A 176 21.28 -10.87 -3.46
CA ASN A 176 20.18 -10.23 -4.18
C ASN A 176 18.83 -10.90 -3.86
N LEU A 177 18.78 -12.24 -3.84
CA LEU A 177 17.57 -12.98 -3.48
C LEU A 177 17.15 -12.70 -2.03
N ARG A 178 18.07 -12.78 -1.07
CA ARG A 178 17.77 -12.45 0.34
C ARG A 178 17.29 -11.01 0.50
N GLN A 179 17.93 -10.07 -0.20
CA GLN A 179 17.52 -8.68 -0.19
C GLN A 179 16.11 -8.52 -0.76
N TYR A 180 15.81 -9.13 -1.90
CA TYR A 180 14.47 -9.13 -2.50
C TYR A 180 13.40 -9.66 -1.53
N TYR A 181 13.62 -10.82 -0.90
CA TYR A 181 12.67 -11.34 0.09
C TYR A 181 12.51 -10.45 1.33
N SER A 182 13.59 -9.77 1.75
CA SER A 182 13.51 -8.79 2.84
C SER A 182 12.66 -7.57 2.47
N LEU A 183 12.65 -7.19 1.19
CA LEU A 183 11.86 -6.09 0.64
C LEU A 183 10.38 -6.43 0.54
N GLU A 184 10.05 -7.67 0.20
CA GLU A 184 8.66 -8.12 0.12
C GLU A 184 7.90 -7.87 1.44
N ASN A 185 8.58 -8.02 2.58
CA ASN A 185 8.01 -7.69 3.89
C ASN A 185 7.76 -6.19 4.09
N LYS A 186 8.50 -5.31 3.39
CA LYS A 186 8.34 -3.85 3.43
C LYS A 186 7.20 -3.35 2.56
N ARG A 187 6.71 -4.15 1.61
CA ARG A 187 5.51 -3.86 0.81
C ARG A 187 4.32 -3.48 1.69
N LYS A 188 4.12 -4.17 2.81
CA LYS A 188 3.04 -3.89 3.77
C LYS A 188 3.13 -2.48 4.35
N ASN A 189 4.33 -1.98 4.60
CA ASN A 189 4.54 -0.62 5.10
C ASN A 189 4.30 0.42 4.00
N LEU A 190 4.72 0.12 2.77
CA LEU A 190 4.45 0.97 1.61
C LEU A 190 2.95 1.08 1.34
N VAL A 191 2.21 -0.03 1.38
CA VAL A 191 0.75 -0.04 1.18
C VAL A 191 0.00 0.65 2.33
N GLY A 192 0.56 0.66 3.55
CA GLY A 192 -0.02 1.42 4.66
C GLY A 192 0.07 2.92 4.41
N GLU A 193 1.24 3.50 4.68
CA GLU A 193 1.41 4.96 4.60
C GLU A 193 1.39 5.49 3.16
N GLY A 194 1.87 4.71 2.19
CA GLY A 194 1.85 5.11 0.78
C GLY A 194 0.45 5.16 0.21
N PHE A 195 -0.53 4.47 0.80
CA PHE A 195 -1.93 4.62 0.40
C PHE A 195 -2.46 6.02 0.71
N GLU A 196 -2.13 6.55 1.88
CA GLU A 196 -2.48 7.91 2.29
C GLU A 196 -1.80 8.96 1.38
N ASP A 197 -0.50 8.79 1.12
CA ASP A 197 0.27 9.68 0.24
C ASP A 197 -0.27 9.68 -1.19
N VAL A 198 -0.56 8.50 -1.75
CA VAL A 198 -1.11 8.38 -3.11
C VAL A 198 -2.50 8.98 -3.20
N LEU A 199 -3.38 8.76 -2.21
CA LEU A 199 -4.71 9.37 -2.20
C LEU A 199 -4.64 10.90 -2.17
N ALA A 200 -3.74 11.47 -1.37
CA ALA A 200 -3.53 12.92 -1.36
C ALA A 200 -3.07 13.44 -2.73
N HIS A 201 -2.08 12.79 -3.35
CA HIS A 201 -1.58 13.20 -4.66
C HIS A 201 -2.61 13.05 -5.78
N VAL A 202 -3.38 11.95 -5.76
CA VAL A 202 -4.49 11.71 -6.70
C VAL A 202 -5.54 12.81 -6.53
N ALA A 203 -6.05 13.02 -5.31
CA ALA A 203 -7.09 14.00 -5.06
C ALA A 203 -6.67 15.42 -5.48
N ARG A 204 -5.45 15.87 -5.13
CA ARG A 204 -4.94 17.20 -5.53
C ARG A 204 -4.82 17.38 -7.04
N ARG A 205 -4.55 16.32 -7.80
CA ARG A 205 -4.27 16.39 -9.24
C ARG A 205 -5.50 16.13 -10.10
N THR A 206 -6.44 15.32 -9.62
CA THR A 206 -7.62 14.95 -10.39
C THR A 206 -8.87 15.72 -9.99
N CYS A 207 -8.92 16.32 -8.80
CA CYS A 207 -10.06 17.13 -8.40
C CYS A 207 -9.97 18.53 -9.04
N GLU A 208 -11.05 18.95 -9.70
CA GLU A 208 -11.10 20.20 -10.47
C GLU A 208 -11.30 21.44 -9.59
N ASN A 209 -11.46 21.29 -8.27
CA ASN A 209 -11.75 22.38 -7.36
C ASN A 209 -10.46 22.94 -6.70
N PRO A 210 -9.90 24.06 -7.18
CA PRO A 210 -8.64 24.60 -6.68
C PRO A 210 -8.76 25.19 -5.26
N ALA A 211 -9.98 25.35 -4.73
CA ALA A 211 -10.20 25.84 -3.38
C ALA A 211 -10.13 24.73 -2.32
N LEU A 212 -9.99 23.47 -2.74
CA LEU A 212 -9.78 22.35 -1.83
C LEU A 212 -8.30 22.20 -1.50
N ASN A 213 -8.02 22.16 -0.21
CA ASN A 213 -6.76 21.66 0.29
C ASN A 213 -6.94 20.20 0.71
N VAL A 214 -6.03 19.34 0.28
CA VAL A 214 -6.05 17.92 0.57
C VAL A 214 -4.70 17.53 1.15
N ASP A 215 -4.64 17.02 2.37
CA ASP A 215 -3.36 16.74 3.05
C ASP A 215 -3.39 15.39 3.76
N ALA A 216 -2.31 14.62 3.62
CA ALA A 216 -2.14 13.37 4.36
C ALA A 216 -1.57 13.65 5.76
N ARG A 217 -2.00 12.82 6.73
CA ARG A 217 -1.38 12.69 8.07
C ARG A 217 -1.24 14.00 8.85
N GLN A 218 -2.22 14.89 8.73
CA GLN A 218 -2.27 16.13 9.50
C GLN A 218 -2.61 15.85 10.96
N VAL A 219 -1.99 16.60 11.88
CA VAL A 219 -2.32 16.52 13.30
C VAL A 219 -3.71 17.11 13.49
N LEU A 220 -4.60 16.36 14.14
CA LEU A 220 -6.01 16.73 14.33
C LEU A 220 -6.15 18.14 14.93
N HIS A 221 -5.35 18.46 15.95
CA HIS A 221 -5.41 19.74 16.64
C HIS A 221 -4.81 20.92 15.89
N ASP A 222 -4.11 20.67 14.78
CA ASP A 222 -3.63 21.71 13.89
C ASP A 222 -4.68 22.03 12.80
N LEU A 223 -5.77 21.25 12.72
CA LEU A 223 -6.82 21.44 11.73
C LEU A 223 -7.79 22.57 12.12
N PRO A 224 -8.20 23.42 11.16
CA PRO A 224 -9.19 24.46 11.39
C PRO A 224 -10.49 23.91 12.01
N GLY A 225 -10.77 24.36 13.23
CA GLY A 225 -11.97 24.02 14.01
C GLY A 225 -11.90 22.71 14.80
N PHE A 226 -10.70 22.16 15.04
CA PHE A 226 -10.47 20.93 15.81
C PHE A 226 -9.51 21.14 17.00
N ASN A 227 -9.63 22.26 17.70
CA ASN A 227 -8.58 22.74 18.63
C ASN A 227 -8.74 22.28 20.09
N ARG A 228 -9.75 21.45 20.42
CA ARG A 228 -9.93 20.97 21.80
C ARG A 228 -8.98 19.81 22.08
N GLN A 229 -7.86 20.08 22.75
CA GLN A 229 -6.89 19.06 23.15
C GLN A 229 -6.98 18.74 24.65
N ARG A 230 -6.96 17.45 25.01
CA ARG A 230 -6.78 17.03 26.40
C ARG A 230 -5.30 17.03 26.76
N ARG A 231 -4.97 17.56 27.94
CA ARG A 231 -3.58 17.66 28.41
C ARG A 231 -2.96 16.25 28.54
N GLY A 232 -1.83 16.01 27.87
CA GLY A 232 -1.08 14.76 27.94
C GLY A 232 -1.47 13.70 26.90
N GLU A 233 -2.40 14.02 25.99
CA GLU A 233 -2.81 13.12 24.91
C GLU A 233 -1.75 13.06 23.80
N LYS A 234 -1.56 11.87 23.22
CA LYS A 234 -0.66 11.71 22.07
C LYS A 234 -1.27 12.41 20.85
N PRO A 235 -0.46 13.07 19.99
CA PRO A 235 -0.98 13.68 18.77
C PRO A 235 -1.70 12.63 17.89
N ASN A 236 -3.00 12.79 17.73
CA ASN A 236 -3.79 12.02 16.77
C ASN A 236 -3.61 12.63 15.37
N LYS A 237 -3.30 11.80 14.38
CA LYS A 237 -3.14 12.22 12.99
C LYS A 237 -4.28 11.64 12.16
N VAL A 238 -4.92 12.49 11.37
CA VAL A 238 -5.96 12.07 10.42
C VAL A 238 -5.26 11.58 9.15
N ASP A 239 -5.61 10.37 8.69
CA ASP A 239 -4.97 9.72 7.54
C ASP A 239 -4.99 10.65 6.30
N LEU A 240 -6.15 11.22 5.99
CA LEU A 240 -6.30 12.25 4.95
C LEU A 240 -7.35 13.30 5.37
N VAL A 241 -7.08 14.56 5.05
CA VAL A 241 -7.98 15.69 5.33
C VAL A 241 -8.30 16.39 4.03
N VAL A 242 -9.59 16.64 3.78
CA VAL A 242 -10.07 17.46 2.66
C VAL A 242 -10.79 18.68 3.22
N MET A 243 -10.19 19.85 3.05
CA MET A 243 -10.70 21.12 3.56
C MET A 243 -11.00 22.09 2.42
N GLY A 244 -12.12 22.78 2.49
CA GLY A 244 -12.47 23.89 1.62
C GLY A 244 -13.33 24.91 2.36
N ARG A 245 -13.88 25.89 1.65
CA ARG A 245 -14.75 26.92 2.27
C ARG A 245 -15.97 26.33 2.99
N LYS A 246 -16.54 25.26 2.43
CA LYS A 246 -17.71 24.55 2.97
C LYS A 246 -17.45 23.06 3.23
N THR A 247 -16.33 22.53 2.76
CA THR A 247 -15.97 21.12 2.85
C THR A 247 -15.06 20.92 4.05
N ARG A 248 -15.43 20.00 4.95
CA ARG A 248 -14.62 19.56 6.09
C ARG A 248 -14.77 18.05 6.17
N THR A 249 -13.87 17.33 5.51
CA THR A 249 -13.95 15.87 5.44
C THR A 249 -12.69 15.28 6.03
N LEU A 250 -12.86 14.54 7.13
CA LEU A 250 -11.84 13.70 7.73
C LEU A 250 -11.97 12.31 7.11
N VAL A 251 -10.85 11.75 6.69
CA VAL A 251 -10.82 10.47 5.99
C VAL A 251 -9.96 9.52 6.79
N THR A 252 -10.49 8.32 7.04
CA THR A 252 -9.63 7.17 7.35
C THR A 252 -9.38 6.36 6.09
N ALA A 253 -8.12 6.05 5.81
CA ALA A 253 -7.70 5.33 4.62
C ALA A 253 -7.11 3.99 5.05
N LYS A 254 -7.72 2.89 4.58
CA LYS A 254 -7.25 1.53 4.88
C LYS A 254 -7.34 0.68 3.63
N TRP A 255 -6.19 0.27 3.08
CA TRP A 255 -6.15 -0.57 1.87
C TRP A 255 -7.02 -1.82 2.01
N SER A 256 -6.91 -2.51 3.15
CA SER A 256 -7.77 -3.63 3.54
C SER A 256 -8.27 -3.44 4.96
N ILE A 257 -9.47 -3.95 5.24
CA ILE A 257 -10.13 -3.89 6.55
C ILE A 257 -9.81 -5.20 7.29
N ARG A 258 -9.51 -5.11 8.57
CA ARG A 258 -9.35 -6.28 9.46
C ARG A 258 -10.06 -5.98 10.78
N ALA A 259 -10.47 -7.02 11.48
CA ALA A 259 -11.31 -6.88 12.67
C ALA A 259 -10.66 -6.04 13.79
N ASP A 260 -9.33 -6.10 13.94
CA ASP A 260 -8.56 -5.26 14.86
C ASP A 260 -8.60 -3.78 14.45
N ARG A 261 -8.50 -3.50 13.14
CA ARG A 261 -8.57 -2.14 12.58
C ARG A 261 -9.97 -1.53 12.69
N GLU A 262 -11.02 -2.35 12.60
CA GLU A 262 -12.41 -1.88 12.69
C GLU A 262 -12.74 -1.22 14.04
N LYS A 263 -12.11 -1.67 15.13
CA LYS A 263 -12.31 -1.09 16.47
C LYS A 263 -11.78 0.33 16.54
N GLN A 264 -10.67 0.61 15.88
CA GLN A 264 -10.01 1.91 15.88
C GLN A 264 -10.91 3.01 15.29
N PHE A 265 -11.75 2.68 14.29
CA PHE A 265 -12.61 3.67 13.63
C PHE A 265 -13.55 4.42 14.57
N THR A 266 -14.04 3.76 15.63
CA THR A 266 -14.93 4.39 16.61
C THR A 266 -14.14 5.31 17.54
N THR A 267 -12.98 4.85 18.01
CA THR A 267 -12.08 5.66 18.83
C THR A 267 -11.63 6.93 18.09
N ASP A 268 -11.20 6.79 16.83
CA ASP A 268 -10.79 7.94 16.02
C ASP A 268 -11.96 8.93 15.84
N PHE A 269 -13.19 8.43 15.61
CA PHE A 269 -14.36 9.29 15.48
C PHE A 269 -14.71 10.04 16.77
N ASP A 270 -14.66 9.35 17.91
CA ASP A 270 -14.91 9.96 19.22
C ASP A 270 -13.88 11.07 19.51
N ASP A 271 -12.61 10.85 19.15
CA ASP A 271 -11.55 11.86 19.24
C ASP A 271 -11.86 13.06 18.34
N TYR A 272 -12.32 12.83 17.10
CA TYR A 272 -12.67 13.90 16.17
C TYR A 272 -13.85 14.74 16.67
N VAL A 273 -14.88 14.11 17.22
CA VAL A 273 -16.03 14.78 17.83
C VAL A 273 -15.61 15.57 19.06
N ALA A 274 -14.72 15.02 19.90
CA ALA A 274 -14.21 15.71 21.08
C ALA A 274 -13.33 16.92 20.73
N ALA A 275 -12.54 16.81 19.66
CA ALA A 275 -11.65 17.87 19.17
C ALA A 275 -12.40 19.02 18.50
N GLU A 276 -13.56 18.76 17.88
CA GLU A 276 -14.38 19.77 17.19
C GLU A 276 -14.74 20.94 18.13
N SER A 277 -14.36 22.15 17.73
CA SER A 277 -14.49 23.36 18.54
C SER A 277 -15.48 24.39 17.98
N ASP A 278 -15.77 24.34 16.70
CA ASP A 278 -16.44 25.43 15.98
C ASP A 278 -17.97 25.23 15.91
N GLY A 279 -18.49 24.11 16.42
CA GLY A 279 -19.90 23.76 16.34
C GLY A 279 -20.37 23.53 14.91
N ARG A 280 -19.44 23.26 13.99
CA ARG A 280 -19.73 23.05 12.57
C ARG A 280 -19.70 21.55 12.26
N PRO A 281 -20.61 21.06 11.41
CA PRO A 281 -20.54 19.67 10.99
C PRO A 281 -19.25 19.40 10.20
N PHE A 282 -18.82 18.15 10.22
CA PHE A 282 -17.79 17.60 9.36
C PHE A 282 -18.25 16.24 8.84
N GLN A 283 -17.67 15.79 7.74
CA GLN A 283 -17.85 14.45 7.21
C GLN A 283 -16.73 13.55 7.70
N TYR A 284 -17.07 12.31 8.05
CA TYR A 284 -16.12 11.24 8.29
C TYR A 284 -16.34 10.13 7.26
N VAL A 285 -15.31 9.80 6.48
CA VAL A 285 -15.42 8.80 5.41
C VAL A 285 -14.30 7.77 5.49
N LEU A 286 -14.58 6.56 4.99
CA LEU A 286 -13.60 5.49 4.86
C LEU A 286 -13.24 5.33 3.38
N ILE A 287 -11.95 5.38 3.03
CA ILE A 287 -11.44 4.98 1.70
C ILE A 287 -10.74 3.63 1.81
N THR A 288 -11.12 2.67 0.95
CA THR A 288 -10.59 1.30 1.01
C THR A 288 -10.54 0.59 -0.35
N ASN A 289 -9.72 -0.45 -0.44
CA ASN A 289 -9.67 -1.42 -1.54
C ASN A 289 -10.05 -2.84 -1.06
N GLU A 290 -10.88 -2.94 -0.01
CA GLU A 290 -11.31 -4.22 0.54
C GLU A 290 -12.32 -4.92 -0.39
N PHE A 291 -12.09 -6.20 -0.66
CA PHE A 291 -12.97 -7.02 -1.49
C PHE A 291 -13.86 -7.96 -0.68
N ASP A 292 -13.52 -8.28 0.57
CA ASP A 292 -14.33 -9.16 1.41
C ASP A 292 -15.72 -8.57 1.66
N PRO A 293 -16.80 -9.23 1.20
CA PRO A 293 -18.14 -8.65 1.30
C PRO A 293 -18.61 -8.43 2.74
N ALA A 294 -18.20 -9.28 3.68
CA ALA A 294 -18.62 -9.16 5.07
C ALA A 294 -17.93 -7.96 5.75
N ARG A 295 -16.64 -7.75 5.48
CA ARG A 295 -15.89 -6.58 5.98
C ARG A 295 -16.45 -5.27 5.41
N LEU A 296 -16.70 -5.22 4.09
CA LEU A 296 -17.27 -4.05 3.43
C LEU A 296 -18.68 -3.72 3.94
N MET A 297 -19.52 -4.73 4.08
CA MET A 297 -20.87 -4.57 4.62
C MET A 297 -20.84 -4.02 6.05
N ARG A 298 -19.98 -4.58 6.93
CA ARG A 298 -19.84 -4.07 8.30
C ARG A 298 -19.41 -2.61 8.31
N ALA A 299 -18.48 -2.20 7.45
CA ALA A 299 -18.09 -0.80 7.35
C ALA A 299 -19.25 0.10 6.88
N CYS A 300 -20.04 -0.35 5.90
CA CYS A 300 -21.21 0.38 5.43
C CYS A 300 -22.28 0.51 6.52
N GLU A 301 -22.47 -0.52 7.34
CA GLU A 301 -23.59 -0.60 8.29
C GLU A 301 -23.22 -0.20 9.73
N LYS A 302 -21.94 0.11 9.99
CA LYS A 302 -21.48 0.50 11.32
C LYS A 302 -22.16 1.78 11.78
N LEU A 303 -22.76 1.72 12.97
CA LEU A 303 -23.46 2.83 13.60
C LEU A 303 -22.68 3.38 14.81
N VAL A 304 -22.86 4.67 15.07
CA VAL A 304 -22.49 5.38 16.29
C VAL A 304 -23.64 6.32 16.65
N SER A 305 -24.12 6.26 17.89
CA SER A 305 -25.26 7.09 18.34
C SER A 305 -26.46 7.10 17.39
N ASN A 306 -26.88 5.91 16.93
CA ASN A 306 -27.98 5.67 15.97
C ASN A 306 -27.80 6.29 14.58
N ASN A 307 -26.61 6.77 14.22
CA ASN A 307 -26.27 7.25 12.89
C ASN A 307 -25.15 6.41 12.28
N TYR A 308 -25.00 6.40 10.95
CA TYR A 308 -23.84 5.76 10.33
C TYR A 308 -22.55 6.43 10.78
N LEU A 309 -21.56 5.62 11.16
CA LEU A 309 -20.23 6.09 11.57
C LEU A 309 -19.57 6.88 10.43
N PHE A 310 -19.56 6.30 9.23
CA PHE A 310 -19.05 6.96 8.04
C PHE A 310 -20.21 7.58 7.26
N ASN A 311 -20.09 8.83 6.82
CA ASN A 311 -21.05 9.45 5.91
C ASN A 311 -21.13 8.67 4.58
N ASN A 312 -19.97 8.25 4.06
CA ASN A 312 -19.84 7.35 2.91
C ASN A 312 -18.69 6.37 3.13
N VAL A 313 -18.84 5.15 2.61
CA VAL A 313 -17.71 4.26 2.37
C VAL A 313 -17.32 4.42 0.91
N ILE A 314 -16.03 4.58 0.65
CA ILE A 314 -15.48 4.85 -0.68
C ILE A 314 -14.59 3.66 -1.04
N HIS A 315 -14.97 2.93 -2.08
CA HIS A 315 -14.11 1.91 -2.66
C HIS A 315 -13.24 2.53 -3.76
N ILE A 316 -12.00 2.06 -3.93
CA ILE A 316 -11.14 2.55 -5.02
C ILE A 316 -11.83 2.47 -6.37
N ASN A 317 -12.47 1.33 -6.68
CA ASN A 317 -13.36 1.22 -7.82
C ASN A 317 -14.52 0.24 -7.56
N THR A 318 -15.77 0.69 -7.62
CA THR A 318 -16.95 -0.17 -7.40
C THR A 318 -17.17 -1.17 -8.53
N ASP A 319 -16.73 -0.87 -9.75
CA ASP A 319 -16.86 -1.78 -10.89
C ASP A 319 -15.94 -2.99 -10.72
N ALA A 320 -14.79 -2.81 -10.05
CA ALA A 320 -13.92 -3.89 -9.64
C ALA A 320 -14.65 -4.89 -8.73
N LEU A 321 -15.45 -4.40 -7.77
CA LEU A 321 -16.23 -5.27 -6.87
C LEU A 321 -17.27 -6.07 -7.65
N VAL A 322 -18.00 -5.41 -8.54
CA VAL A 322 -19.02 -6.06 -9.38
C VAL A 322 -18.39 -7.15 -10.25
N ALA A 323 -17.25 -6.86 -10.88
CA ALA A 323 -16.51 -7.84 -11.67
C ALA A 323 -16.04 -9.04 -10.82
N THR A 324 -15.51 -8.78 -9.62
CA THR A 324 -15.02 -9.82 -8.70
C THR A 324 -16.14 -10.71 -8.14
N TYR A 325 -17.31 -10.14 -7.85
CA TYR A 325 -18.45 -10.87 -7.29
C TYR A 325 -19.25 -11.64 -8.35
N GLY A 326 -19.20 -11.19 -9.60
CA GLY A 326 -19.90 -11.81 -10.72
C GLY A 326 -21.41 -11.62 -10.69
N ASN A 327 -22.10 -12.30 -11.62
CA ASN A 327 -23.53 -12.08 -11.91
C ASN A 327 -24.50 -12.71 -10.89
N ALA A 328 -24.05 -13.70 -10.12
CA ALA A 328 -24.85 -14.39 -9.11
C ALA A 328 -24.11 -14.37 -7.76
N PRO A 329 -23.97 -13.18 -7.15
CA PRO A 329 -23.21 -13.04 -5.92
C PRO A 329 -23.89 -13.77 -4.77
N GLU A 330 -23.08 -14.30 -3.85
CA GLU A 330 -23.56 -14.75 -2.55
C GLU A 330 -24.26 -13.61 -1.79
N ALA A 331 -25.08 -13.94 -0.78
CA ALA A 331 -25.95 -12.96 -0.12
C ALA A 331 -25.21 -11.73 0.43
N SER A 332 -23.99 -11.91 0.95
CA SER A 332 -23.16 -10.80 1.45
C SER A 332 -22.67 -9.89 0.33
N ALA A 333 -22.19 -10.46 -0.78
CA ALA A 333 -21.78 -9.71 -1.97
C ALA A 333 -22.96 -8.99 -2.63
N ALA A 334 -24.15 -9.62 -2.69
CA ALA A 334 -25.37 -8.99 -3.17
C ALA A 334 -25.75 -7.75 -2.35
N ARG A 335 -25.60 -7.81 -1.02
CA ARG A 335 -25.82 -6.65 -0.14
C ARG A 335 -24.81 -5.53 -0.39
N VAL A 336 -23.53 -5.86 -0.65
CA VAL A 336 -22.53 -4.85 -1.04
C VAL A 336 -22.93 -4.17 -2.36
N VAL A 337 -23.37 -4.92 -3.36
CA VAL A 337 -23.88 -4.35 -4.63
C VAL A 337 -25.09 -3.44 -4.40
N LYS A 338 -25.99 -3.81 -3.48
CA LYS A 338 -27.09 -2.93 -3.06
C LYS A 338 -26.59 -1.62 -2.45
N HIS A 339 -25.55 -1.67 -1.62
CA HIS A 339 -24.90 -0.48 -1.06
C HIS A 339 -24.23 0.40 -2.13
N ILE A 340 -23.78 -0.18 -3.24
CA ILE A 340 -23.32 0.59 -4.41
C ILE A 340 -24.49 1.34 -5.03
N SER A 341 -25.59 0.63 -5.30
CA SER A 341 -26.77 1.19 -5.97
C SER A 341 -27.45 2.31 -5.19
N ASN A 342 -27.46 2.23 -3.85
CA ASN A 342 -28.10 3.23 -2.99
C ASN A 342 -27.17 4.39 -2.60
N GLY A 343 -25.90 4.39 -3.06
CA GLY A 343 -24.92 5.44 -2.77
C GLY A 343 -24.26 5.36 -1.40
N ARG A 344 -24.48 4.29 -0.62
CA ARG A 344 -23.79 4.06 0.65
C ARG A 344 -22.30 3.74 0.44
N LEU A 345 -22.02 2.95 -0.58
CA LEU A 345 -20.69 2.62 -1.08
C LEU A 345 -20.50 3.30 -2.45
N VAL A 346 -19.51 4.17 -2.58
CA VAL A 346 -19.25 4.92 -3.83
C VAL A 346 -17.84 4.67 -4.34
N SER A 347 -17.61 4.87 -5.65
CA SER A 347 -16.25 4.82 -6.20
C SER A 347 -15.46 6.07 -5.81
N LEU A 348 -14.13 5.94 -5.77
CA LEU A 348 -13.22 7.06 -5.55
C LEU A 348 -13.50 8.20 -6.53
N SER A 349 -13.66 7.87 -7.81
CA SER A 349 -13.98 8.83 -8.86
C SER A 349 -15.28 9.59 -8.61
N ARG A 350 -16.35 8.89 -8.21
CA ARG A 350 -17.63 9.55 -7.91
C ARG A 350 -17.54 10.44 -6.68
N TRP A 351 -16.80 10.00 -5.65
CA TRP A 351 -16.59 10.82 -4.46
C TRP A 351 -15.78 12.08 -4.78
N LEU A 352 -14.66 11.96 -5.50
CA LEU A 352 -13.84 13.10 -5.89
C LEU A 352 -14.58 14.09 -6.81
N GLN A 353 -15.55 13.64 -7.61
CA GLN A 353 -16.43 14.51 -8.42
C GLN A 353 -17.43 15.30 -7.57
N SER A 354 -17.71 14.83 -6.35
CA SER A 354 -18.66 15.49 -5.44
C SER A 354 -18.03 16.50 -4.49
N LEU A 355 -16.68 16.55 -4.44
CA LEU A 355 -15.89 17.52 -3.69
C LEU A 355 -15.78 18.84 -4.45
#